data_AF-A0A2D9QWA4-F1
#
_entry.id   AF-A0A2D9QWA4-F1
#
_cell.length_a   1.000
_cell.length_b   1.000
_cell.length_c   1.000
_cell.angle_alpha   90.00
_cell.angle_beta   90.00
_cell.angle_gamma   90.00
#
_symmetry.space_group_name_H-M   'P 1'
#
loop_
_entity.id
_entity.type
_entity.pdbx_description
1 polymer ?
#
loop_
_entity_poly.entity_id
_entity_poly.type
_entity_poly.pdbx_seq_one_letter_code
_entity_poly.pdbx_strand_id
1 'polypeptide(L)'
;MHESISWILLFYILISMGCGEPTQEHKIEKLIKKLGVKDPSVRRISASELGSIGSTDVVPALIQALQDQDAKVRDSATEALEKIGQDA
;
A
#
# COMPACT_ATOMS: atom_id res chain seq x y z
N MET A 1 -3.22 -44.59 -19.94
CA MET A 1 -3.60 -43.91 -18.68
C MET A 1 -2.99 -42.50 -18.58
N HIS A 2 -3.00 -41.68 -19.64
CA HIS A 2 -2.23 -40.40 -19.68
C HIS A 2 -3.10 -39.14 -19.88
N GLU A 3 -4.41 -39.26 -20.09
CA GLU A 3 -5.28 -38.09 -20.32
C GLU A 3 -5.97 -37.56 -19.04
N SER A 4 -5.94 -38.31 -17.93
CA SER A 4 -6.68 -37.96 -16.69
C SER A 4 -5.97 -36.94 -15.78
N ILE A 5 -4.65 -36.74 -15.93
CA ILE A 5 -3.86 -35.87 -15.04
C ILE A 5 -3.85 -34.41 -15.55
N SER A 6 -3.99 -34.21 -16.86
CA SER A 6 -3.95 -32.88 -17.50
C SER A 6 -5.11 -31.97 -17.02
N TRP A 7 -6.30 -32.54 -16.80
CA TRP A 7 -7.48 -31.78 -16.38
C TRP A 7 -7.47 -31.45 -14.88
N ILE A 8 -6.90 -32.34 -14.07
CA ILE A 8 -6.73 -32.11 -12.62
C ILE A 8 -5.77 -30.93 -12.40
N LEU A 9 -4.72 -30.81 -13.21
CA LEU A 9 -3.79 -29.67 -13.15
C LEU A 9 -4.44 -28.36 -13.62
N LEU A 10 -5.23 -28.37 -14.69
CA LEU A 10 -5.99 -27.18 -15.13
C LEU A 10 -7.06 -26.74 -14.12
N PHE A 11 -7.69 -27.70 -13.42
CA PHE A 11 -8.66 -27.43 -12.36
C PHE A 11 -7.99 -26.87 -11.10
N TYR A 12 -6.79 -27.36 -10.75
CA TYR A 12 -5.99 -26.85 -9.63
C TYR A 12 -5.53 -25.41 -9.87
N ILE A 13 -5.14 -25.09 -11.11
CA ILE A 13 -4.75 -23.73 -11.53
C ILE A 13 -5.94 -22.77 -11.37
N LEU A 14 -7.16 -23.19 -11.71
CA LEU A 14 -8.36 -22.36 -11.55
C LEU A 14 -8.75 -22.12 -10.08
N ILE A 15 -8.56 -23.11 -9.20
CA ILE A 15 -8.82 -22.96 -7.75
C ILE A 15 -7.81 -21.99 -7.09
N SER A 16 -6.57 -21.93 -7.61
CA SER A 16 -5.56 -20.99 -7.11
C SER A 16 -5.81 -19.51 -7.47
N MET A 17 -6.65 -19.24 -8.48
CA MET A 17 -6.95 -17.87 -8.94
C MET A 17 -8.10 -17.18 -8.17
N GLY A 18 -8.72 -17.86 -7.20
CA GLY A 18 -10.01 -17.46 -6.61
C GLY A 18 -9.99 -16.99 -5.16
N CYS A 19 -8.83 -16.76 -4.54
CA CYS A 19 -8.74 -16.18 -3.20
C CYS A 19 -7.66 -15.11 -3.19
N GLY A 20 -8.04 -13.90 -3.64
CA GLY A 20 -7.17 -12.75 -3.50
C GLY A 20 -7.04 -12.39 -2.03
N GLU A 21 -6.01 -12.90 -1.36
CA GLU A 21 -5.54 -12.25 -0.14
C GLU A 21 -5.27 -10.78 -0.49
N PRO A 22 -5.76 -9.82 0.31
CA PRO A 22 -5.46 -8.42 0.04
C PRO A 22 -3.94 -8.25 0.15
N THR A 23 -3.28 -8.16 -1.01
CA THR A 23 -1.85 -7.96 -1.10
C THR A 23 -1.47 -6.63 -0.46
N GLN A 24 -0.20 -6.49 -0.07
CA GLN A 24 0.29 -5.23 0.50
C GLN A 24 0.07 -4.04 -0.45
N GLU A 25 0.06 -4.29 -1.76
CA GLU A 25 -0.32 -3.29 -2.78
C GLU A 25 -1.74 -2.76 -2.54
N HIS A 26 -2.72 -3.62 -2.29
CA HIS A 26 -4.10 -3.20 -2.01
C HIS A 26 -4.18 -2.35 -0.72
N LYS A 27 -3.36 -2.67 0.28
CA LYS A 27 -3.27 -1.88 1.51
C LYS A 27 -2.66 -0.50 1.24
N ILE A 28 -1.58 -0.44 0.46
CA ILE A 28 -0.92 0.81 0.05
C ILE A 28 -1.90 1.70 -0.70
N GLU A 29 -2.61 1.18 -1.72
CA GLU A 29 -3.58 1.95 -2.49
C GLU A 29 -4.68 2.56 -1.61
N LYS A 30 -5.19 1.78 -0.65
CA LYS A 30 -6.21 2.25 0.28
C LYS A 30 -5.70 3.39 1.16
N LEU A 31 -4.45 3.32 1.59
CA LEU A 31 -3.82 4.37 2.39
C LEU A 31 -3.51 5.63 1.56
N ILE A 32 -3.06 5.48 0.32
CA ILE A 32 -2.89 6.60 -0.61
C ILE A 32 -4.23 7.32 -0.83
N LYS A 33 -5.33 6.60 -1.03
CA LYS A 33 -6.67 7.22 -1.11
C LYS A 33 -7.04 8.00 0.14
N LYS A 34 -6.64 7.53 1.33
CA LYS A 34 -6.91 8.23 2.59
C LYS A 34 -6.06 9.49 2.77
N LEU A 35 -4.96 9.69 2.04
CA LEU A 35 -4.27 10.99 2.01
C LEU A 35 -5.11 12.09 1.35
N GLY A 36 -6.14 11.75 0.58
CA GLY A 36 -7.03 12.73 -0.06
C GLY A 36 -8.28 13.12 0.74
N VAL A 37 -8.52 12.54 1.91
CA VAL A 37 -9.76 12.82 2.66
C VAL A 37 -9.70 14.14 3.43
N LYS A 38 -10.86 14.72 3.71
CA LYS A 38 -10.98 16.04 4.37
C LYS A 38 -10.42 16.07 5.79
N ASP A 39 -10.48 14.96 6.53
CA ASP A 39 -10.03 14.91 7.92
C ASP A 39 -8.49 14.85 8.01
N PRO A 40 -7.82 15.88 8.56
CA PRO A 40 -6.36 15.87 8.71
C PRO A 40 -5.85 14.74 9.60
N SER A 41 -6.64 14.28 10.57
CA SER A 41 -6.26 13.18 11.46
C SER A 41 -6.08 11.88 10.68
N VAL A 42 -6.99 11.61 9.74
CA VAL A 42 -6.95 10.43 8.87
C VAL A 42 -5.79 10.52 7.90
N ARG A 43 -5.54 11.70 7.31
CA ARG A 43 -4.38 11.90 6.42
C ARG A 43 -3.07 11.67 7.15
N ARG A 44 -2.92 12.23 8.35
CA ARG A 44 -1.73 12.07 9.21
C ARG A 44 -1.45 10.60 9.52
N ILE A 45 -2.48 9.87 9.97
CA ILE A 45 -2.36 8.43 10.27
C ILE A 45 -1.95 7.67 9.00
N SER A 46 -2.54 8.02 7.86
CA SER A 46 -2.23 7.35 6.59
C SER A 46 -0.79 7.59 6.15
N ALA A 47 -0.27 8.81 6.29
CA ALA A 47 1.13 9.12 6.00
C ALA A 47 2.09 8.31 6.91
N SER A 48 1.79 8.23 8.21
CA SER A 48 2.58 7.46 9.17
C SER A 48 2.56 5.95 8.88
N GLU A 49 1.39 5.39 8.55
CA GLU A 49 1.25 3.99 8.16
C GLU A 49 2.01 3.68 6.86
N LEU A 50 1.96 4.56 5.86
CA LEU A 50 2.72 4.41 4.62
C LEU A 50 4.23 4.40 4.87
N GLY A 51 4.74 5.28 5.75
CA GLY A 51 6.15 5.26 6.16
C GLY A 51 6.54 3.95 6.87
N SER A 52 5.65 3.41 7.70
CA SER A 52 5.89 2.13 8.41
C SER A 52 5.87 0.91 7.48
N ILE A 53 5.25 1.02 6.30
CA ILE A 53 5.30 -0.02 5.27
C ILE A 53 6.68 -0.06 4.59
N GLY A 54 7.39 1.07 4.50
CA GLY A 54 8.74 1.13 3.95
C GLY A 54 8.83 0.93 2.43
N SER A 55 7.70 0.84 1.72
CA SER A 55 7.71 0.68 0.25
C SER A 55 8.07 2.01 -0.42
N THR A 56 9.01 1.97 -1.36
CA THR A 56 9.39 3.14 -2.18
C THR A 56 8.28 3.59 -3.13
N ASP A 57 7.30 2.73 -3.43
CA ASP A 57 6.15 3.05 -4.29
C ASP A 57 5.26 4.17 -3.70
N VAL A 58 5.34 4.39 -2.39
CA VAL A 58 4.52 5.38 -1.68
C VAL A 58 5.15 6.78 -1.66
N VAL A 59 6.41 6.90 -2.07
CA VAL A 59 7.17 8.16 -2.04
C VAL A 59 6.46 9.29 -2.79
N PRO A 60 5.91 9.10 -4.01
CA PRO A 60 5.18 10.17 -4.70
C PRO A 60 3.97 10.69 -3.91
N ALA A 61 3.25 9.79 -3.22
CA ALA A 61 2.09 10.16 -2.42
C ALA A 61 2.49 10.91 -1.13
N LEU A 62 3.60 10.51 -0.50
CA LEU A 62 4.15 11.22 0.66
C LEU A 62 4.69 12.61 0.27
N ILE A 63 5.29 12.78 -0.91
CA ILE A 63 5.70 14.09 -1.44
C ILE A 63 4.50 15.02 -1.60
N GLN A 64 3.34 14.51 -2.03
CA GLN A 64 2.11 15.31 -2.07
C GLN A 64 1.64 15.69 -0.66
N ALA A 65 1.74 14.78 0.30
CA ALA A 65 1.37 15.04 1.70
C ALA A 65 2.28 16.08 2.39
N LEU A 66 3.50 16.31 1.89
CA LEU A 66 4.34 17.44 2.33
C LEU A 66 3.75 18.82 1.99
N GLN A 67 2.81 18.88 1.05
CA GLN A 67 2.11 20.11 0.67
C GLN A 67 0.76 20.26 1.37
N ASP A 68 0.46 19.40 2.34
CA ASP A 68 -0.80 19.44 3.06
C ASP A 68 -0.97 20.74 3.87
N GLN A 69 -2.22 21.19 3.97
CA GLN A 69 -2.57 22.39 4.74
C GLN A 69 -2.30 22.20 6.25
N ASP A 70 -2.46 20.99 6.76
CA ASP A 70 -2.22 20.67 8.16
C ASP A 70 -0.74 20.39 8.43
N ALA A 71 -0.18 21.08 9.42
CA ALA A 71 1.24 20.95 9.77
C ALA A 71 1.61 19.54 10.26
N LYS A 72 0.73 18.87 10.99
CA LYS A 72 1.01 17.53 11.52
C LYS A 72 1.03 16.49 10.40
N VAL A 73 0.24 16.69 9.35
CA VAL A 73 0.29 15.84 8.15
C VAL A 73 1.65 15.99 7.46
N ARG A 74 2.15 17.22 7.30
CA ARG A 74 3.48 17.48 6.73
C ARG A 74 4.61 16.87 7.56
N ASP A 75 4.53 17.00 8.88
CA ASP A 75 5.52 16.41 9.79
C ASP A 75 5.55 14.88 9.66
N SER A 76 4.36 14.24 9.65
CA SER A 76 4.25 12.78 9.47
C SER A 76 4.75 12.31 8.09
N ALA A 77 4.53 13.10 7.03
CA ALA A 77 5.04 12.79 5.71
C ALA A 77 6.57 12.89 5.63
N THR A 78 7.15 13.88 6.33
CA THR A 78 8.61 14.04 6.44
C THR A 78 9.22 12.83 7.16
N GLU A 79 8.69 12.46 8.33
CA GLU A 79 9.16 11.32 9.10
C GLU A 79 9.02 10.00 8.32
N ALA A 80 7.92 9.84 7.57
CA ALA A 80 7.71 8.67 6.72
C ALA A 80 8.75 8.56 5.60
N LEU A 81 9.09 9.67 4.94
CA LEU A 81 10.12 9.71 3.90
C LEU A 81 11.53 9.45 4.46
N GLU A 82 11.83 9.98 5.64
CA GLU A 82 13.10 9.71 6.33
C GLU A 82 13.26 8.22 6.65
N LYS A 83 12.21 7.55 7.12
CA LYS A 83 12.22 6.10 7.38
C LYS A 83 12.47 5.30 6.11
N ILE A 84 11.72 5.58 5.04
CA ILE A 84 11.89 4.89 3.75
C ILE A 84 13.32 5.09 3.23
N GLY A 85 13.90 6.28 3.38
CA GLY A 85 15.27 6.57 2.96
C GLY A 85 16.36 5.90 3.81
N GLN A 86 16.07 5.51 5.05
CA GLN A 86 17.00 4.71 5.88
C GLN A 86 16.93 3.22 5.56
N ASP A 87 15.77 2.75 5.07
CA ASP A 87 15.52 1.34 4.74
C ASP A 87 15.84 0.98 3.27
N ALA A 88 16.23 1.95 2.43
CA ALA A 88 16.55 1.82 1.00
C ALA A 88 18.05 1.65 0.72
#